data_AF-B9J5V1-F1
#
_entry.id   AF-B9J5V1-F1
#
_cell.length_a   1.000
_cell.length_b   1.000
_cell.length_c   1.000
_cell.angle_alpha   90.00
_cell.angle_beta   90.00
_cell.angle_gamma   90.00
#
_symmetry.space_group_name_H-M   'P 1'
#
loop_
_entity.id
_entity.type
_entity.pdbx_description
1 polymer ?
#
loop_
_entity_poly.entity_id
_entity_poly.type
_entity_poly.pdbx_seq_one_letter_code
_entity_poly.pdbx_strand_id
1 'polypeptide(L)'
;MFSREVFHQFFHQSDNLLYIDVGNTAVTVPDNWREVNKRHWTPQQIADYKNSGYNGQAVCGVKLNGEVILSPLGDLFPDAFTKKETAPSQLSCSELAASEPQRVITNKFAAMTVAQFVNELFDEGTVSNHYIIFQAQKAFMKAAPIEG
;
A
#
# COMPACT_ATOMS: atom_id res chain seq x y z
N MET A 1 13.03 5.34 -5.01
CA MET A 1 12.79 6.76 -4.66
C MET A 1 12.07 7.33 -5.86
N PHE A 2 10.86 7.88 -5.76
CA PHE A 2 10.43 9.01 -6.60
C PHE A 2 8.93 9.35 -6.48
N SER A 3 7.98 8.41 -6.43
CA SER A 3 6.56 8.78 -6.58
C SER A 3 5.91 9.28 -5.29
N ARG A 4 5.95 8.51 -4.19
CA ARG A 4 5.22 8.88 -2.96
C ARG A 4 5.70 10.17 -2.30
N GLU A 5 7.00 10.43 -2.29
CA GLU A 5 7.56 11.70 -1.79
C GLU A 5 7.09 12.89 -2.64
N VAL A 6 7.08 12.73 -3.97
CA VAL A 6 6.57 13.75 -4.90
C VAL A 6 5.08 14.00 -4.71
N PHE A 7 4.28 12.95 -4.56
CA PHE A 7 2.84 13.09 -4.30
C PHE A 7 2.55 13.73 -2.94
N HIS A 8 3.35 13.41 -1.92
CA HIS A 8 3.26 14.06 -0.61
C HIS A 8 3.58 15.55 -0.70
N GLN A 9 4.66 15.93 -1.39
CA GLN A 9 4.98 17.35 -1.65
C GLN A 9 3.86 18.05 -2.43
N PHE A 10 3.34 17.40 -3.48
CA PHE A 10 2.25 17.93 -4.30
C PHE A 10 0.96 18.15 -3.48
N PHE A 11 0.68 17.28 -2.51
CA PHE A 11 -0.44 17.44 -1.59
C PHE A 11 -0.33 18.75 -0.79
N HIS A 12 0.85 19.05 -0.26
CA HIS A 12 1.04 20.29 0.51
C HIS A 12 1.05 21.55 -0.37
N GLN A 13 1.42 21.45 -1.65
CA GLN A 13 1.41 22.57 -2.59
C GLN A 13 0.03 22.89 -3.16
N SER A 14 -0.90 21.94 -3.16
CA SER A 14 -2.25 22.12 -3.70
C SER A 14 -3.19 22.74 -2.65
N ASP A 15 -4.11 23.61 -3.06
CA ASP A 15 -5.10 24.18 -2.12
C ASP A 15 -6.32 23.28 -1.93
N ASN A 16 -6.71 22.56 -2.98
CA ASN A 16 -7.84 21.65 -3.00
C ASN A 16 -7.40 20.32 -3.61
N LEU A 17 -7.38 19.25 -2.82
CA LEU A 17 -6.97 17.94 -3.28
C LEU A 17 -7.60 16.82 -2.44
N LEU A 18 -8.16 15.84 -3.13
CA LEU A 18 -8.42 14.51 -2.58
C LEU A 18 -7.35 13.56 -3.10
N TYR A 19 -6.66 12.89 -2.19
CA TYR A 19 -5.51 12.02 -2.44
C TYR A 19 -5.78 10.65 -1.85
N ILE A 20 -5.64 9.59 -2.64
CA ILE A 20 -5.74 8.21 -2.15
C ILE A 20 -4.39 7.53 -2.43
N ASP A 21 -3.66 7.19 -1.38
CA ASP A 21 -2.50 6.30 -1.47
C ASP A 21 -2.92 4.86 -1.18
N VAL A 22 -2.32 3.92 -1.89
CA VAL A 22 -2.41 2.49 -1.55
C VAL A 22 -1.04 1.86 -1.59
N GLY A 23 -0.74 1.01 -0.61
CA GLY A 23 0.56 0.40 -0.43
C GLY A 23 0.50 -1.00 0.14
N ASN A 24 1.42 -1.83 -0.34
CA ASN A 24 1.58 -3.22 0.08
C ASN A 24 2.98 -3.40 0.67
N THR A 25 3.09 -4.19 1.74
CA THR A 25 4.38 -4.64 2.24
C THR A 25 5.08 -5.53 1.22
N ALA A 26 6.41 -5.44 1.16
CA ALA A 26 7.21 -6.28 0.27
C ALA A 26 7.25 -7.73 0.75
N VAL A 27 7.44 -8.65 -0.19
CA VAL A 27 7.79 -10.03 0.10
C VAL A 27 9.26 -10.10 0.51
N THR A 28 9.55 -10.81 1.59
CA THR A 28 10.91 -11.09 2.04
C THR A 28 11.46 -12.27 1.25
N VAL A 29 12.53 -12.03 0.50
CA VAL A 29 13.26 -13.03 -0.29
C VAL A 29 14.76 -12.92 0.01
N PRO A 30 15.55 -14.00 -0.12
CA PRO A 30 17.01 -13.92 -0.06
C PRO A 30 17.60 -12.99 -1.11
N ASP A 31 18.75 -12.35 -0.88
CA ASP A 31 19.36 -11.42 -1.85
C ASP A 31 19.64 -12.08 -3.21
N ASN A 32 20.06 -13.34 -3.19
CA ASN A 32 20.35 -14.16 -4.38
C ASN A 32 19.17 -15.05 -4.81
N TRP A 33 17.93 -14.70 -4.44
CA TRP A 33 16.74 -15.51 -4.74
C TRP A 33 16.54 -15.80 -6.24
N ARG A 34 17.14 -14.98 -7.11
CA ARG A 34 17.11 -15.12 -8.56
C ARG A 34 18.08 -16.18 -9.08
N GLU A 35 19.15 -16.44 -8.35
CA GLU A 35 20.21 -17.38 -8.73
C GLU A 35 20.00 -18.74 -8.05
N VAL A 36 19.41 -18.74 -6.85
CA VAL A 36 19.23 -19.93 -6.03
C VAL A 36 17.78 -20.41 -6.07
N ASN A 37 17.59 -21.62 -6.61
CA ASN A 37 16.29 -22.28 -6.60
C ASN A 37 15.74 -22.40 -5.17
N LYS A 38 14.45 -22.11 -5.00
CA LYS A 38 13.72 -22.14 -3.72
C LYS A 38 13.89 -23.43 -2.90
N ARG A 39 14.18 -24.56 -3.55
CA ARG A 39 14.46 -25.85 -2.87
C ARG A 39 15.74 -25.83 -2.02
N HIS A 40 16.67 -24.92 -2.30
CA HIS A 40 17.92 -24.78 -1.55
C HIS A 40 17.86 -23.67 -0.49
N TRP A 41 16.70 -23.06 -0.28
CA TRP A 41 16.55 -22.04 0.75
C TRP A 41 16.56 -22.68 2.13
N THR A 42 17.09 -21.94 3.10
CA THR A 42 17.07 -22.38 4.50
C THR A 42 15.63 -22.40 5.03
N PRO A 43 15.34 -23.17 6.09
CA PRO A 43 14.03 -23.16 6.72
C PRO A 43 13.57 -21.76 7.15
N GLN A 44 14.49 -20.91 7.61
CA GLN A 44 14.20 -19.54 8.00
C GLN A 44 13.79 -18.69 6.78
N GLN A 45 14.54 -18.75 5.67
CA GLN A 45 14.21 -18.03 4.44
C GLN A 45 12.84 -18.43 3.89
N ILE A 46 12.50 -19.72 3.98
CA ILE A 46 11.17 -20.22 3.60
C ILE A 46 10.08 -19.67 4.52
N ALA A 47 10.33 -19.62 5.83
CA ALA A 47 9.38 -19.06 6.80
C ALA A 47 9.14 -17.57 6.56
N ASP A 48 10.20 -16.78 6.36
CA ASP A 48 10.10 -15.34 6.11
C ASP A 48 9.33 -15.04 4.82
N TYR A 49 9.62 -15.79 3.75
CA TYR A 49 8.87 -15.72 2.49
C TYR A 49 7.38 -16.02 2.69
N LYS A 50 7.05 -17.08 3.42
CA LYS A 50 5.65 -17.52 3.64
C LYS A 50 4.84 -16.58 4.52
N ASN A 51 5.49 -15.71 5.29
CA ASN A 51 4.85 -14.83 6.27
C ASN A 51 4.95 -13.34 5.89
N SER A 52 5.43 -13.01 4.70
CA SER A 52 5.64 -11.63 4.23
C SER A 52 4.79 -11.27 3.00
N GLY A 53 4.62 -9.97 2.74
CA GLY A 53 3.88 -9.47 1.58
C GLY A 53 2.36 -9.54 1.66
N TYR A 54 1.80 -9.72 2.86
CA TYR A 54 0.35 -9.85 3.08
C TYR A 54 -0.30 -8.62 3.73
N ASN A 55 0.50 -7.71 4.28
CA ASN A 55 -0.02 -6.50 4.91
C ASN A 55 -0.04 -5.35 3.90
N GLY A 56 -0.98 -4.43 4.07
CA GLY A 56 -1.01 -3.19 3.32
C GLY A 56 -2.00 -2.19 3.92
N GLN A 57 -2.09 -1.05 3.27
CA GLN A 57 -2.91 0.06 3.68
C GLN A 57 -3.41 0.88 2.49
N ALA A 58 -4.52 1.58 2.69
CA ALA A 58 -4.92 2.71 1.86
C ALA A 58 -5.21 3.92 2.75
N VAL A 59 -4.79 5.10 2.33
CA VAL A 59 -4.95 6.36 3.08
C VAL A 59 -5.64 7.39 2.19
N CYS A 60 -6.69 8.03 2.72
CA CYS A 60 -7.39 9.13 2.08
C CYS A 60 -6.97 10.46 2.73
N GLY A 61 -6.21 11.28 1.99
CA GLY A 61 -5.90 12.65 2.37
C GLY A 61 -6.85 13.64 1.72
N VAL A 62 -7.29 14.65 2.47
CA VAL A 62 -8.21 15.68 2.00
C VAL A 62 -7.69 17.05 2.42
N LYS A 63 -7.53 17.92 1.44
CA LYS A 63 -7.19 19.33 1.63
C LYS A 63 -8.22 20.19 0.91
N LEU A 64 -8.77 21.19 1.60
CA LEU A 64 -9.78 22.10 1.07
C LEU A 64 -9.44 23.53 1.48
N ASN A 65 -9.44 24.46 0.52
CA ASN A 65 -9.13 25.88 0.73
C ASN A 65 -7.79 26.10 1.48
N GLY A 66 -6.80 25.25 1.24
CA GLY A 66 -5.49 25.30 1.89
C GLY A 66 -5.42 24.61 3.25
N GLU A 67 -6.55 24.19 3.83
CA GLU A 67 -6.63 23.49 5.12
C GLU A 67 -6.58 21.98 4.93
N VAL A 68 -5.70 21.31 5.69
CA VAL A 68 -5.62 19.83 5.70
C VAL A 68 -6.69 19.31 6.64
N ILE A 69 -7.76 18.75 6.08
CA ILE A 69 -8.85 18.11 6.82
C ILE A 69 -8.46 16.68 7.21
N LEU A 70 -7.90 15.92 6.26
CA LEU A 70 -7.37 14.58 6.48
C LEU A 70 -5.92 14.52 6.01
N SER A 71 -5.03 14.13 6.91
CA SER A 71 -3.60 14.05 6.63
C SER A 71 -3.27 12.99 5.56
N PRO A 72 -2.32 13.25 4.65
CA PRO A 72 -1.85 12.29 3.66
C PRO A 72 -0.99 11.18 4.31
N LEU A 73 -0.65 10.15 3.53
CA LEU A 73 0.17 9.01 3.98
C LEU A 73 1.43 9.45 4.74
N GLY A 74 2.15 10.44 4.22
CA GLY A 74 3.43 10.86 4.76
C GLY A 74 3.38 11.43 6.18
N ASP A 75 2.27 12.07 6.51
CA ASP A 75 2.05 12.65 7.84
C ASP A 75 1.58 11.56 8.82
N LEU A 76 0.75 10.62 8.35
CA LEU A 76 0.24 9.52 9.16
C LEU A 76 1.28 8.44 9.44
N PHE A 77 2.11 8.13 8.44
CA PHE A 77 3.12 7.10 8.48
C PHE A 77 4.45 7.67 7.96
N PRO A 78 5.18 8.47 8.75
CA PRO A 78 6.46 9.06 8.32
C PRO A 78 7.47 8.00 7.86
N ASP A 79 7.39 6.81 8.46
CA ASP A 79 8.25 5.68 8.11
C ASP A 79 7.91 5.02 6.75
N ALA A 80 6.81 5.43 6.10
CA ALA A 80 6.43 4.93 4.78
C ALA A 80 7.43 5.33 3.69
N PHE A 81 8.25 6.37 3.93
CA PHE A 81 9.28 6.84 2.98
C PHE A 81 10.67 6.23 3.22
N THR A 82 10.92 5.64 4.40
CA THR A 82 12.26 5.17 4.79
C THR A 82 12.73 3.96 3.99
N LYS A 83 11.80 3.14 3.48
CA LYS A 83 12.13 2.09 2.52
C LYS A 83 12.17 2.70 1.13
N LYS A 84 13.39 2.87 0.59
CA LYS A 84 13.58 3.08 -0.84
C LYS A 84 12.86 1.95 -1.57
N GLU A 85 11.71 2.25 -2.17
CA GLU A 85 11.12 1.36 -3.16
C GLU A 85 12.22 1.10 -4.20
N THR A 86 12.69 -0.15 -4.24
CA THR A 86 13.47 -0.66 -5.34
C THR A 86 12.63 -0.39 -6.58
N ALA A 87 13.20 0.31 -7.57
CA ALA A 87 12.54 0.62 -8.83
C ALA A 87 11.77 -0.61 -9.35
N PRO A 88 10.62 -0.43 -10.03
CA PRO A 88 9.79 -1.53 -10.50
C PRO A 88 10.70 -2.62 -11.04
N SER A 89 10.61 -3.82 -10.45
CA SER A 89 11.47 -4.92 -10.85
C SER A 89 11.39 -5.05 -12.37
N GLN A 90 12.48 -5.43 -13.03
CA GLN A 90 12.48 -5.70 -14.47
C GLN A 90 11.55 -6.86 -14.90
N LEU A 91 10.71 -7.35 -14.00
CA LEU A 91 9.67 -8.33 -14.21
C LEU A 91 8.33 -7.61 -14.34
N SER A 92 7.54 -8.03 -15.31
CA SER A 92 6.14 -7.63 -15.43
C SER A 92 5.34 -8.05 -14.18
N CYS A 93 4.25 -7.34 -13.89
CA CYS A 93 3.32 -7.72 -12.80
C CYS A 93 2.85 -9.18 -12.92
N SER A 94 2.76 -9.72 -14.14
CA SER A 94 2.47 -11.13 -14.42
C SER A 94 3.55 -12.10 -13.95
N GLU A 95 4.81 -11.80 -14.19
CA GLU A 95 5.94 -12.64 -13.76
C GLU A 95 6.11 -12.61 -12.24
N LEU A 96 5.94 -11.42 -11.63
CA LEU A 96 5.91 -11.28 -10.18
C LEU A 96 4.75 -12.03 -9.53
N ALA A 97 3.56 -12.01 -10.12
CA ALA A 97 2.40 -12.75 -9.60
C ALA A 97 2.61 -14.28 -9.69
N ALA A 98 3.30 -14.74 -10.73
CA ALA A 98 3.65 -16.15 -10.90
C ALA A 98 4.73 -16.59 -9.90
N SER A 99 5.71 -15.73 -9.58
CA SER A 99 6.78 -16.04 -8.62
C SER A 99 6.39 -15.78 -7.16
N GLU A 100 5.46 -14.85 -6.91
CA GLU A 100 5.03 -14.38 -5.59
C GLU A 100 3.49 -14.37 -5.50
N PRO A 101 2.83 -15.55 -5.43
CA PRO A 101 1.36 -15.66 -5.45
C PRO A 101 0.66 -14.87 -4.33
N GLN A 102 1.34 -14.61 -3.21
CA GLN A 102 0.85 -13.72 -2.16
C GLN A 102 0.48 -12.33 -2.69
N ARG A 103 1.18 -11.80 -3.71
CA ARG A 103 0.84 -10.51 -4.31
C ARG A 103 -0.52 -10.49 -4.96
N VAL A 104 -1.00 -11.62 -5.48
CA VAL A 104 -2.30 -11.68 -6.15
C VAL A 104 -3.41 -11.32 -5.17
N ILE A 105 -3.41 -11.94 -3.99
CA ILE A 105 -4.45 -11.67 -3.00
C ILE A 105 -4.24 -10.30 -2.32
N THR A 106 -3.00 -9.91 -2.02
CA THR A 106 -2.70 -8.60 -1.44
C THR A 106 -3.10 -7.45 -2.38
N ASN A 107 -2.84 -7.57 -3.69
CA ASN A 107 -3.29 -6.58 -4.68
C ASN A 107 -4.81 -6.50 -4.81
N LYS A 108 -5.52 -7.63 -4.64
CA LYS A 108 -7.00 -7.62 -4.62
C LYS A 108 -7.52 -6.88 -3.39
N PHE A 109 -6.93 -7.09 -2.22
CA PHE A 109 -7.29 -6.34 -1.01
C PHE A 109 -7.03 -4.85 -1.19
N ALA A 110 -5.86 -4.47 -1.71
CA ALA A 110 -5.54 -3.08 -2.06
C ALA A 110 -6.60 -2.47 -3.01
N ALA A 111 -6.95 -3.16 -4.10
CA ALA A 111 -7.97 -2.70 -5.03
C ALA A 111 -9.34 -2.54 -4.36
N MET A 112 -9.74 -3.46 -3.46
CA MET A 112 -10.98 -3.34 -2.70
C MET A 112 -10.98 -2.11 -1.79
N THR A 113 -9.87 -1.79 -1.13
CA THR A 113 -9.80 -0.58 -0.28
C THR A 113 -9.95 0.71 -1.08
N VAL A 114 -9.36 0.79 -2.26
CA VAL A 114 -9.54 1.95 -3.16
C VAL A 114 -10.98 2.02 -3.67
N ALA A 115 -11.55 0.88 -4.08
CA ALA A 115 -12.93 0.80 -4.52
C ALA A 115 -13.91 1.29 -3.44
N GLN A 116 -13.63 1.01 -2.16
CA GLN A 116 -14.46 1.52 -1.06
C GLN A 116 -14.47 3.06 -1.04
N PHE A 117 -13.30 3.70 -1.05
CA PHE A 117 -13.22 5.17 -1.04
C PHE A 117 -13.86 5.79 -2.28
N VAL A 118 -13.57 5.24 -3.45
CA VAL A 118 -14.08 5.76 -4.72
C VAL A 118 -15.60 5.59 -4.83
N ASN A 119 -16.14 4.48 -4.34
CA ASN A 119 -17.58 4.23 -4.37
C ASN A 119 -18.33 5.23 -3.49
N GLU A 120 -17.88 5.43 -2.25
CA GLU A 120 -18.46 6.43 -1.34
C GLU A 120 -18.35 7.85 -1.92
N LEU A 121 -17.17 8.22 -2.43
CA LEU A 121 -16.94 9.53 -3.00
C LEU A 121 -17.86 9.84 -4.17
N PHE A 122 -18.09 8.88 -5.07
CA PHE A 122 -18.94 9.10 -6.25
C PHE A 122 -20.43 8.98 -5.96
N ASP A 123 -20.84 8.15 -5.00
CA ASP A 123 -22.25 7.95 -4.67
C ASP A 123 -22.77 9.04 -3.71
N GLU A 124 -22.00 9.35 -2.67
CA GLU A 124 -22.42 10.21 -1.57
C GLU A 124 -21.72 11.58 -1.56
N GLY A 125 -20.58 11.72 -2.25
CA GLY A 125 -19.76 12.94 -2.20
C GLY A 125 -19.04 13.13 -0.87
N THR A 126 -18.91 12.06 -0.08
CA THR A 126 -18.36 12.05 1.28
C THR A 126 -17.12 11.16 1.37
N VAL A 127 -16.43 11.25 2.51
CA VAL A 127 -15.39 10.32 2.93
C VAL A 127 -15.65 10.05 4.42
N SER A 128 -15.94 8.80 4.79
CA SER A 128 -16.25 8.42 6.17
C SER A 128 -15.06 7.82 6.91
N ASN A 129 -14.03 7.41 6.17
CA ASN A 129 -12.86 6.72 6.71
C ASN A 129 -11.58 7.46 6.33
N HIS A 130 -10.65 7.59 7.28
CA HIS A 130 -9.36 8.22 7.01
C HIS A 130 -8.39 7.25 6.33
N TYR A 131 -8.32 6.02 6.82
CA TYR A 131 -7.46 4.99 6.25
C TYR A 131 -8.04 3.59 6.48
N ILE A 132 -7.57 2.63 5.70
CA ILE A 132 -7.91 1.22 5.81
C ILE A 132 -6.62 0.43 5.88
N ILE A 133 -6.50 -0.45 6.87
CA ILE A 133 -5.40 -1.42 6.97
C ILE A 133 -5.92 -2.82 6.68
N PHE A 134 -5.07 -3.67 6.11
CA PHE A 134 -5.45 -5.05 5.82
C PHE A 134 -4.32 -6.06 5.99
N GLN A 135 -4.72 -7.32 6.20
CA GLN A 135 -3.87 -8.50 6.18
C GLN A 135 -4.55 -9.60 5.36
N ALA A 136 -4.04 -9.80 4.14
CA ALA A 136 -4.69 -10.63 3.12
C ALA A 136 -4.64 -12.14 3.42
N GLN A 137 -3.62 -12.63 4.14
CA GLN A 137 -3.51 -14.04 4.54
C GLN A 137 -4.57 -14.45 5.56
N LYS A 138 -4.95 -13.51 6.44
CA LYS A 138 -5.92 -13.69 7.53
C LYS A 138 -7.31 -13.17 7.14
N ALA A 139 -7.50 -12.74 5.90
CA ALA A 139 -8.72 -12.08 5.42
C ALA A 139 -9.18 -10.93 6.34
N PHE A 140 -8.23 -10.19 6.91
CA PHE A 140 -8.51 -9.09 7.82
C PHE A 140 -8.47 -7.76 7.07
N MET A 141 -9.46 -6.91 7.30
CA MET A 141 -9.51 -5.54 6.82
C MET A 141 -10.23 -4.69 7.86
N LYS A 142 -9.69 -3.51 8.17
CA LYS A 142 -10.29 -2.59 9.13
C LYS A 142 -10.09 -1.15 8.67
N ALA A 143 -11.20 -0.43 8.60
CA ALA A 143 -11.20 1.01 8.37
C ALA A 143 -11.05 1.78 9.70
N ALA A 144 -10.37 2.91 9.64
CA ALA A 144 -10.35 3.91 10.69
C ALA A 144 -11.32 5.03 10.31
N PRO A 145 -12.46 5.16 11.02
CA PRO A 145 -13.43 6.22 10.74
C PRO A 145 -12.84 7.59 11.06
N ILE A 146 -13.36 8.64 10.43
CA ILE A 146 -13.06 10.02 10.81
C ILE A 146 -13.83 10.31 12.11
N GLU A 147 -13.13 10.73 13.16
CA GLU A 147 -13.77 11.19 14.38
C GLU A 147 -14.37 12.58 14.13
N GLY A 148 -15.67 12.73 14.42
CA GLY A 148 -16.42 13.98 14.25
C GLY A 148 -16.36 14.90 15.46
#